data_AF-A0A8T3NCX4-F1
#
_entry.id   AF-A0A8T3NCX4-F1
#
_cell.length_a   1.000
_cell.length_b   1.000
_cell.length_c   1.000
_cell.angle_alpha   90.00
_cell.angle_beta   90.00
_cell.angle_gamma   90.00
#
_symmetry.space_group_name_H-M   'P 1'
#
loop_
_entity.id
_entity.type
_entity.pdbx_description
1 polymer ?
#
loop_
_entity_poly.entity_id
_entity_poly.type
_entity_poly.pdbx_seq_one_letter_code
_entity_poly.pdbx_strand_id
1 'polypeptide(L)'
;MGFPLGGLAARVVGPINAFGPALLGGGLAGAVIGLAQWLVLRRYLERVGWWAPATAAGMSIGTAVGSALVGYGTEIRELVVQGAATGTAVGALQALVLRRSIPGAAAWALANAVLWPLGWLVTARIGVDVEAQYTNFGSSGALVVTALSGLLLSRLIGRRGAHLAR
;
A
#
# COMPACT_ATOMS: atom_id res chain seq x y z
N MET A 1 -11.94 0.47 15.11
CA MET A 1 -11.11 -0.62 15.67
C MET A 1 -9.91 -0.91 14.75
N GLY A 2 -8.88 -0.06 14.80
CA GLY A 2 -7.64 -0.24 14.05
C GLY A 2 -6.74 -1.30 14.69
N PHE A 3 -5.97 -2.02 13.86
CA PHE A 3 -4.95 -3.01 14.30
C PHE A 3 -4.13 -2.48 15.49
N PRO A 4 -3.69 -3.33 16.44
CA PRO A 4 -2.84 -2.89 17.56
C PRO A 4 -1.58 -2.14 17.08
N LEU A 5 -1.03 -2.51 15.91
CA LEU A 5 0.10 -1.82 15.29
C LEU A 5 -0.26 -0.48 14.63
N GLY A 6 -1.48 -0.33 14.09
CA GLY A 6 -1.95 0.93 13.50
C GLY A 6 -2.20 2.00 14.56
N GLY A 7 -2.77 1.62 15.72
CA GLY A 7 -2.94 2.51 16.86
C GLY A 7 -1.61 2.90 17.54
N LEU A 8 -0.63 1.98 17.57
CA LEU A 8 0.72 2.28 18.07
C LEU A 8 1.50 3.19 17.13
N ALA A 9 1.43 2.97 15.81
CA ALA A 9 2.04 3.85 14.82
C ALA A 9 1.43 5.26 14.86
N ALA A 10 0.10 5.37 15.02
CA ALA A 10 -0.58 6.64 15.17
C ALA A 10 -0.13 7.44 16.41
N ARG A 11 0.16 6.74 17.53
CA ARG A 11 0.68 7.38 18.75
C ARG A 11 2.09 7.94 18.61
N VAL A 12 2.91 7.36 17.74
CA VAL A 12 4.31 7.78 17.56
C VAL A 12 4.45 8.88 16.50
N VAL A 13 3.61 8.85 15.45
CA VAL A 13 3.73 9.76 14.30
C VAL A 13 2.88 11.02 14.45
N GLY A 14 1.77 10.96 15.20
CA GLY A 14 0.80 12.07 15.26
C GLY A 14 -0.03 12.20 13.98
N PRO A 15 -0.96 13.17 13.93
CA PRO A 15 -1.83 13.37 12.78
C PRO A 15 -1.06 13.87 11.55
N ILE A 16 -1.44 13.40 10.36
CA ILE A 16 -0.87 13.89 9.11
C ILE A 16 -1.55 15.20 8.72
N ASN A 17 -1.04 16.30 9.26
CA ASN A 17 -1.52 17.65 8.96
C ASN A 17 -0.50 18.51 8.19
N ALA A 18 0.66 17.93 7.84
CA ALA A 18 1.71 18.60 7.11
C ALA A 18 2.54 17.59 6.28
N PHE A 19 3.29 18.11 5.32
CA PHE A 19 4.06 17.29 4.36
C PHE A 19 5.14 16.43 5.04
N GLY A 20 5.83 16.96 6.04
CA GLY A 20 6.87 16.23 6.79
C GLY A 20 6.34 15.00 7.55
N PRO A 21 5.32 15.15 8.41
CA PRO A 21 4.64 14.02 9.04
C PRO A 21 4.06 13.01 8.04
N ALA A 22 3.53 13.48 6.90
CA ALA A 22 3.03 12.61 5.84
C ALA A 22 4.13 11.71 5.25
N LEU A 23 5.29 12.30 4.93
CA LEU A 23 6.47 11.59 4.44
C LEU A 23 6.96 10.54 5.45
N LEU A 24 7.18 10.97 6.70
CA LEU A 24 7.74 10.10 7.75
C LEU A 24 6.76 8.97 8.11
N GLY A 25 5.50 9.31 8.33
CA GLY A 25 4.44 8.36 8.62
C GLY A 25 4.27 7.34 7.50
N GLY A 26 4.21 7.82 6.25
CA GLY A 26 4.09 6.97 5.07
C GLY A 26 5.28 6.02 4.93
N GLY A 27 6.50 6.53 5.15
CA GLY A 27 7.73 5.72 5.09
C GLY A 27 7.78 4.63 6.15
N LEU A 28 7.45 4.95 7.42
CA LEU A 28 7.42 3.98 8.51
C LEU A 28 6.37 2.90 8.28
N ALA A 29 5.15 3.28 7.90
CA ALA A 29 4.08 2.33 7.59
C ALA A 29 4.48 1.44 6.41
N GLY A 30 5.07 2.02 5.36
CA GLY A 30 5.52 1.30 4.17
C GLY A 30 6.69 0.37 4.45
N ALA A 31 7.58 0.71 5.38
CA ALA A 31 8.66 -0.17 5.81
C ALA A 31 8.12 -1.41 6.54
N VAL A 32 7.16 -1.24 7.45
CA VAL A 32 6.52 -2.35 8.17
C VAL A 32 5.76 -3.26 7.19
N ILE A 33 4.93 -2.69 6.32
CA ILE A 33 4.16 -3.44 5.32
C ILE A 33 5.11 -4.13 4.33
N GLY A 34 6.08 -3.41 3.80
CA GLY A 34 7.06 -3.90 2.84
C GLY A 34 7.89 -5.05 3.41
N LEU A 35 8.31 -4.96 4.68
CA LEU A 35 9.05 -6.02 5.33
C LEU A 35 8.19 -7.29 5.48
N ALA A 36 6.95 -7.15 5.94
CA ALA A 36 6.02 -8.27 6.06
C ALA A 36 5.77 -8.95 4.70
N GLN A 37 5.53 -8.18 3.64
CA GLN A 37 5.38 -8.71 2.27
C GLN A 37 6.65 -9.39 1.77
N TRP A 38 7.82 -8.79 2.02
CA TRP A 38 9.11 -9.35 1.61
C TRP A 38 9.41 -10.71 2.26
N LEU A 39 9.11 -10.87 3.56
CA LEU A 39 9.32 -12.13 4.27
C LEU A 39 8.55 -13.31 3.65
N VAL A 40 7.40 -13.04 3.05
CA VAL A 40 6.59 -14.00 2.30
C VAL A 40 7.15 -14.18 0.89
N LEU A 41 7.36 -13.09 0.16
CA LEU A 41 7.80 -13.09 -1.24
C LEU A 41 9.15 -13.78 -1.47
N ARG A 42 10.11 -13.60 -0.55
CA ARG A 42 11.44 -14.19 -0.64
C ARG A 42 11.44 -15.73 -0.69
N ARG A 43 10.33 -16.37 -0.32
CA ARG A 43 10.15 -17.82 -0.41
C ARG A 43 9.77 -18.30 -1.81
N TYR A 44 9.30 -17.40 -2.67
CA TYR A 44 8.74 -17.73 -3.99
C TYR A 44 9.49 -17.04 -5.15
N LEU A 45 10.12 -15.89 -4.90
CA LEU A 45 10.78 -15.09 -5.92
C LEU A 45 12.22 -14.77 -5.52
N GLU A 46 13.12 -14.94 -6.47
CA GLU A 46 14.49 -14.46 -6.38
C GLU A 46 14.56 -12.95 -6.67
N ARG A 47 15.59 -12.27 -6.12
CA ARG A 47 15.91 -10.85 -6.37
C ARG A 47 14.88 -9.83 -5.88
N VAL A 48 14.09 -10.18 -4.87
CA VAL A 48 13.11 -9.27 -4.23
C VAL A 48 13.67 -8.48 -3.03
N GLY A 49 14.99 -8.40 -2.85
CA GLY A 49 15.62 -7.69 -1.72
C GLY A 49 15.26 -6.19 -1.64
N TRP A 50 14.95 -5.56 -2.78
CA TRP A 50 14.50 -4.16 -2.85
C TRP A 50 13.02 -3.95 -2.55
N TRP A 51 12.27 -5.00 -2.21
CA TRP A 51 10.82 -4.92 -2.00
C TRP A 51 10.43 -3.97 -0.86
N ALA A 52 11.03 -4.16 0.32
CA ALA A 52 10.70 -3.34 1.47
C ALA A 52 11.10 -1.86 1.28
N PRO A 53 12.32 -1.53 0.80
CA PRO A 53 12.67 -0.16 0.45
C PRO A 53 11.75 0.49 -0.59
N ALA A 54 11.38 -0.26 -1.65
CA ALA A 54 10.46 0.25 -2.68
C ALA A 54 9.06 0.55 -2.12
N THR A 55 8.58 -0.30 -1.21
CA THR A 55 7.27 -0.12 -0.54
C THR A 55 7.30 1.09 0.39
N ALA A 56 8.36 1.23 1.20
CA ALA A 56 8.56 2.38 2.07
C ALA A 56 8.62 3.70 1.30
N ALA A 57 9.42 3.76 0.23
CA ALA A 57 9.54 4.93 -0.62
C ALA A 57 8.21 5.28 -1.30
N GLY A 58 7.50 4.29 -1.84
CA GLY A 58 6.23 4.50 -2.54
C GLY A 58 5.16 5.03 -1.61
N MET A 59 5.10 4.50 -0.39
CA MET A 59 4.14 4.92 0.61
C MET A 59 4.48 6.31 1.19
N SER A 60 5.77 6.61 1.38
CA SER A 60 6.24 7.93 1.79
C SER A 60 5.88 9.01 0.76
N ILE A 61 6.26 8.80 -0.51
CA ILE A 61 5.98 9.74 -1.61
C ILE A 61 4.48 9.85 -1.84
N GLY A 62 3.79 8.71 -1.95
CA GLY A 62 2.37 8.65 -2.27
C GLY A 62 1.51 9.33 -1.21
N THR A 63 1.77 9.07 0.07
CA THR A 63 1.03 9.71 1.17
C THR A 63 1.31 11.21 1.22
N ALA A 64 2.58 11.63 1.07
CA ALA A 64 2.92 13.05 1.14
C ALA A 64 2.33 13.87 -0.01
N VAL A 65 2.47 13.35 -1.24
CA VAL A 65 1.91 13.99 -2.44
C VAL A 65 0.40 13.95 -2.41
N GLY A 66 -0.20 12.79 -2.13
CA GLY A 66 -1.66 12.67 -2.05
C GLY A 66 -2.27 13.60 -1.01
N SER A 67 -1.68 13.68 0.19
CA SER A 67 -2.26 14.47 1.29
C SER A 67 -2.21 15.96 0.97
N ALA A 68 -1.12 16.41 0.34
CA ALA A 68 -1.00 17.76 -0.17
C ALA A 68 -2.00 18.04 -1.31
N LEU A 69 -2.20 17.11 -2.23
CA LEU A 69 -3.16 17.25 -3.34
C LEU A 69 -4.60 17.42 -2.86
N VAL A 70 -4.97 16.79 -1.75
CA VAL A 70 -6.33 16.85 -1.19
C VAL A 70 -6.48 17.87 -0.06
N GLY A 71 -5.46 18.70 0.18
CA GLY A 71 -5.49 19.71 1.23
C GLY A 71 -5.68 19.13 2.63
N TYR A 72 -5.25 17.89 2.87
CA TYR A 72 -5.42 17.14 4.13
C TYR A 72 -6.88 16.89 4.54
N GLY A 73 -7.83 17.06 3.61
CA GLY A 73 -9.23 16.77 3.84
C GLY A 73 -9.50 15.29 4.05
N THR A 74 -10.59 15.01 4.77
CA THR A 74 -11.00 13.67 5.21
C THR A 74 -12.33 13.23 4.61
N GLU A 75 -12.88 13.99 3.65
CA GLU A 75 -14.06 13.57 2.92
C GLU A 75 -13.78 12.33 2.07
N ILE A 76 -14.82 11.54 1.77
CA ILE A 76 -14.69 10.29 1.00
C ILE A 76 -13.95 10.51 -0.33
N ARG A 77 -14.24 11.60 -1.04
CA ARG A 77 -13.57 11.93 -2.32
C ARG A 77 -12.06 12.14 -2.13
N GLU A 78 -11.67 12.79 -1.03
CA GLU A 78 -10.29 13.11 -0.69
C GLU A 78 -9.55 11.84 -0.28
N LEU A 79 -10.18 10.97 0.50
CA LEU A 79 -9.63 9.65 0.86
C LEU A 79 -9.44 8.74 -0.36
N VAL A 80 -10.35 8.80 -1.33
CA VAL A 80 -10.22 8.06 -2.60
C VAL A 80 -9.05 8.60 -3.42
N VAL A 81 -8.91 9.92 -3.56
CA VAL A 81 -7.78 10.53 -4.29
C VAL A 81 -6.45 10.24 -3.59
N GLN A 82 -6.42 10.34 -2.25
CA GLN A 82 -5.27 9.95 -1.42
C GLN A 82 -4.89 8.48 -1.66
N GLY A 83 -5.88 7.59 -1.59
CA GLY A 83 -5.68 6.18 -1.87
C GLY A 83 -5.12 5.91 -3.27
N ALA A 84 -5.66 6.56 -4.28
CA ALA A 84 -5.20 6.42 -5.65
C ALA A 84 -3.75 6.89 -5.83
N ALA A 85 -3.39 8.04 -5.24
CA ALA A 85 -2.03 8.57 -5.26
C ALA A 85 -1.04 7.59 -4.59
N THR A 86 -1.36 7.11 -3.38
CA THR A 86 -0.47 6.20 -2.66
C THR A 86 -0.39 4.83 -3.32
N GLY A 87 -1.52 4.28 -3.76
CA GLY A 87 -1.55 3.00 -4.47
C GLY A 87 -0.77 3.02 -5.79
N THR A 88 -0.83 4.14 -6.52
CA THR A 88 -0.05 4.33 -7.75
C THR A 88 1.44 4.36 -7.45
N ALA A 89 1.88 5.14 -6.45
CA ALA A 89 3.28 5.24 -6.08
C ALA A 89 3.85 3.91 -5.60
N VAL A 90 3.17 3.23 -4.67
CA VAL A 90 3.56 1.89 -4.17
C VAL A 90 3.57 0.87 -5.30
N GLY A 91 2.50 0.81 -6.10
CA GLY A 91 2.35 -0.13 -7.20
C GLY A 91 3.44 0.02 -8.26
N ALA A 92 3.76 1.26 -8.64
CA ALA A 92 4.81 1.55 -9.61
C ALA A 92 6.19 1.11 -9.11
N LEU A 93 6.57 1.49 -7.89
CA LEU A 93 7.88 1.12 -7.34
C LEU A 93 8.03 -0.38 -7.11
N GLN A 94 6.98 -1.05 -6.62
CA GLN A 94 6.99 -2.51 -6.51
C GLN A 94 7.02 -3.20 -7.88
N ALA A 95 6.34 -2.66 -8.89
CA ALA A 95 6.43 -3.17 -10.26
C ALA A 95 7.84 -3.08 -10.84
N LEU A 96 8.62 -2.05 -10.49
CA LEU A 96 10.04 -1.95 -10.89
C LEU A 96 10.91 -3.06 -10.26
N VAL A 97 10.51 -3.59 -9.10
CA VAL A 97 11.12 -4.77 -8.48
C VAL A 97 10.63 -6.04 -9.19
N LEU A 98 9.31 -6.20 -9.38
CA LEU A 98 8.71 -7.39 -10.00
C LEU A 98 9.09 -7.61 -11.45
N ARG A 99 9.32 -6.56 -12.25
CA ARG A 99 9.66 -6.68 -13.68
C ARG A 99 10.92 -7.52 -13.93
N ARG A 100 11.78 -7.67 -12.92
CA ARG A 100 12.97 -8.51 -12.96
C ARG A 100 12.71 -9.97 -12.58
N SER A 101 11.56 -10.27 -11.99
CA SER A 101 11.23 -11.58 -11.42
C SER A 101 10.05 -12.26 -12.09
N ILE A 102 9.03 -11.52 -12.58
CA ILE A 102 7.82 -12.10 -13.18
C ILE A 102 7.26 -11.28 -14.36
N PRO A 103 6.64 -11.93 -15.38
CA PRO A 103 5.80 -11.24 -16.34
C PRO A 103 4.47 -10.85 -15.68
N GLY A 104 4.11 -9.58 -15.71
CA GLY A 104 2.88 -9.07 -15.05
C GLY A 104 3.08 -7.89 -14.09
N ALA A 105 4.27 -7.31 -14.02
CA ALA A 105 4.55 -6.14 -13.20
C ALA A 105 3.61 -4.95 -13.49
N ALA A 106 3.23 -4.73 -14.76
CA ALA A 106 2.27 -3.68 -15.10
C ALA A 106 0.87 -3.94 -14.52
N ALA A 107 0.40 -5.19 -14.57
CA ALA A 107 -0.89 -5.57 -13.97
C ALA A 107 -0.86 -5.39 -12.43
N TRP A 108 0.28 -5.65 -11.79
CA TRP A 108 0.49 -5.36 -10.37
C TRP A 108 0.36 -3.86 -10.05
N ALA A 109 0.97 -3.00 -10.85
CA ALA A 109 0.89 -1.55 -10.67
C ALA A 109 -0.56 -1.05 -10.81
N LEU A 110 -1.25 -1.46 -11.89
CA LEU A 110 -2.65 -1.09 -12.14
C LEU A 110 -3.57 -1.58 -11.03
N ALA A 111 -3.37 -2.81 -10.54
CA ALA A 111 -4.15 -3.33 -9.44
C ALA A 111 -3.97 -2.52 -8.16
N ASN A 112 -2.74 -2.13 -7.79
CA ASN A 112 -2.51 -1.32 -6.60
C ASN A 112 -3.15 0.07 -6.70
N ALA A 113 -3.11 0.70 -7.88
CA ALA A 113 -3.77 1.99 -8.12
C ALA A 113 -5.30 1.94 -7.92
N VAL A 114 -5.93 0.77 -8.13
CA VAL A 114 -7.38 0.57 -7.94
C VAL A 114 -7.70 0.05 -6.53
N LEU A 115 -6.89 -0.86 -5.98
CA LEU A 115 -7.16 -1.50 -4.69
C LEU A 115 -7.07 -0.51 -3.53
N TRP A 116 -6.10 0.39 -3.55
CA TRP A 116 -5.93 1.38 -2.48
C TRP A 116 -7.10 2.35 -2.31
N PRO A 117 -7.63 3.01 -3.37
CA PRO A 117 -8.82 3.84 -3.23
C PRO A 117 -10.04 3.04 -2.77
N LEU A 118 -10.19 1.78 -3.21
CA LEU A 118 -11.25 0.89 -2.71
C LEU A 118 -11.09 0.58 -1.22
N GLY A 119 -9.86 0.36 -0.74
CA GLY A 119 -9.57 0.17 0.68
C GLY A 119 -10.00 1.36 1.53
N TRP A 120 -9.69 2.58 1.07
CA TRP A 120 -10.12 3.83 1.72
C TRP A 120 -11.64 4.01 1.71
N LEU A 121 -12.31 3.73 0.58
CA LEU A 121 -13.76 3.78 0.48
C LEU A 121 -14.42 2.83 1.49
N VAL A 122 -13.92 1.60 1.58
CA VAL A 122 -14.41 0.60 2.55
C VAL A 122 -14.18 1.08 3.99
N THR A 123 -13.01 1.61 4.31
CA THR A 123 -12.71 2.17 5.63
C THR A 123 -13.66 3.30 6.02
N ALA A 124 -13.90 4.26 5.12
CA ALA A 124 -14.77 5.40 5.37
C ALA A 124 -16.23 4.96 5.60
N ARG A 125 -16.70 3.93 4.88
CA ARG A 125 -18.07 3.41 4.98
C ARG A 125 -18.33 2.57 6.24
N ILE A 126 -17.29 2.05 6.88
CA ILE A 126 -17.39 1.23 8.10
C ILE A 126 -17.35 2.10 9.37
N GLY A 127 -17.27 3.43 9.24
CA GLY A 127 -17.29 4.35 10.38
C GLY A 127 -16.00 4.31 11.20
N VAL A 128 -14.87 3.99 10.57
CA VAL A 128 -13.56 4.22 11.18
C VAL A 128 -13.36 5.73 11.24
N ASP A 129 -12.92 6.23 12.41
CA ASP A 129 -12.56 7.64 12.59
C ASP A 129 -11.43 8.03 11.63
N VAL A 130 -11.80 8.69 10.54
CA VAL A 130 -10.89 9.24 9.52
C VAL A 130 -10.46 10.67 9.87
N GLU A 131 -11.15 11.31 10.81
CA GLU A 131 -10.87 12.66 11.30
C GLU A 131 -9.58 12.68 12.12
N ALA A 132 -9.18 11.53 12.67
CA ALA A 132 -7.87 11.33 13.29
C ALA A 132 -6.67 11.36 12.30
N GLN A 133 -6.89 11.52 10.99
CA GLN A 133 -5.86 11.70 9.94
C GLN A 133 -4.75 10.63 9.97
N TYR A 134 -5.14 9.37 10.08
CA TYR A 134 -4.20 8.24 10.06
C TYR A 134 -3.47 8.11 8.71
N THR A 135 -2.21 7.67 8.76
CA THR A 135 -1.36 7.40 7.57
C THR A 135 -1.89 6.35 6.63
N ASN A 136 -2.79 5.50 7.11
CA ASN A 136 -3.29 4.36 6.37
C ASN A 136 -4.79 4.20 6.60
N PHE A 137 -5.47 3.55 5.65
CA PHE A 137 -6.84 3.13 5.84
C PHE A 137 -6.95 2.19 7.06
N GLY A 138 -8.14 2.15 7.67
CA GLY A 138 -8.42 1.30 8.81
C GLY A 138 -8.20 -0.18 8.50
N SER A 139 -8.18 -0.98 9.56
CA SER A 139 -7.99 -2.44 9.51
C SER A 139 -8.86 -3.15 8.48
N SER A 140 -10.09 -2.67 8.25
CA SER A 140 -11.02 -3.19 7.24
C SER A 140 -10.54 -3.00 5.80
N GLY A 141 -10.10 -1.78 5.44
CA GLY A 141 -9.53 -1.50 4.12
C GLY A 141 -8.25 -2.29 3.89
N ALA A 142 -7.43 -2.44 4.94
CA ALA A 142 -6.19 -3.21 4.89
C ALA A 142 -6.40 -4.68 4.61
N LEU A 143 -7.43 -5.29 5.19
CA LEU A 143 -7.77 -6.69 4.94
C LEU A 143 -8.21 -6.90 3.48
N VAL A 144 -9.04 -6.01 2.93
CA VAL A 144 -9.50 -6.09 1.53
C VAL A 144 -8.32 -5.95 0.57
N VAL A 145 -7.48 -4.93 0.76
CA VAL A 145 -6.29 -4.70 -0.09
C VAL A 145 -5.31 -5.86 0.01
N THR A 146 -5.06 -6.39 1.21
CA THR A 146 -4.15 -7.52 1.42
C THR A 146 -4.65 -8.80 0.78
N ALA A 147 -5.94 -9.13 0.94
CA ALA A 147 -6.54 -10.33 0.35
C ALA A 147 -6.51 -10.29 -1.18
N LEU A 148 -6.90 -9.16 -1.79
CA LEU A 148 -6.97 -9.03 -3.25
C LEU A 148 -5.58 -8.97 -3.89
N SER A 149 -4.63 -8.25 -3.27
CA SER A 149 -3.25 -8.20 -3.75
C SER A 149 -2.55 -9.56 -3.62
N GLY A 150 -2.75 -10.27 -2.51
CA GLY A 150 -2.23 -11.64 -2.32
C GLY A 150 -2.76 -12.62 -3.37
N LEU A 151 -4.06 -12.55 -3.69
CA LEU A 151 -4.69 -13.39 -4.71
C LEU A 151 -4.20 -13.08 -6.13
N LEU A 152 -3.97 -11.80 -6.45
CA LEU A 152 -3.40 -11.42 -7.74
C LEU A 152 -1.97 -11.96 -7.87
N LEU A 153 -1.15 -11.75 -6.85
CA LEU A 153 0.24 -12.17 -6.86
C LEU A 153 0.37 -13.70 -6.99
N SER A 154 -0.47 -14.47 -6.30
CA SER A 154 -0.47 -15.93 -6.41
C SER A 154 -0.80 -16.41 -7.83
N ARG A 155 -1.74 -15.75 -8.53
CA ARG A 155 -2.06 -16.04 -9.93
C ARG A 155 -0.92 -15.66 -10.88
N LEU A 156 -0.24 -14.54 -10.65
CA LEU A 156 0.88 -14.10 -11.47
C LEU A 156 2.09 -15.05 -11.34
N ILE A 157 2.36 -15.53 -10.13
CA ILE A 157 3.43 -16.52 -9.87
C ILE A 157 3.03 -17.89 -10.44
N GLY A 158 1.80 -18.36 -10.22
CA GLY A 158 1.33 -19.66 -10.67
C GLY A 158 1.37 -19.86 -12.20
N ARG A 159 1.18 -18.80 -12.97
CA ARG A 159 1.33 -18.83 -14.45
C ARG A 159 2.75 -19.18 -14.92
N ARG A 160 3.77 -18.98 -14.07
CA ARG A 160 5.17 -19.31 -14.36
C ARG A 160 5.44 -20.82 -14.32
N GLY A 161 4.76 -21.55 -13.43
CA GLY A 161 4.88 -23.02 -13.34
C GLY A 161 4.26 -23.74 -14.54
N ALA A 162 3.16 -23.21 -15.09
CA ALA A 162 2.49 -23.79 -16.26
C ALA A 162 3.29 -23.64 -17.56
N HIS A 163 4.21 -22.67 -17.65
CA HIS A 163 5.02 -22.40 -18.84
C HIS A 163 6.29 -23.25 -18.94
N LEU A 164 6.72 -23.89 -17.83
CA LEU A 164 7.87 -24.80 -17.77
C LEU A 164 7.46 -26.29 -17.88
N ALA A 165 6.16 -26.58 -17.88
CA ALA A 165 5.60 -27.93 -18.01
C ALA A 165 5.09 -28.25 -19.44
N ARG A 166 5.49 -27.44 -20.43
CA ARG A 166 5.25 -27.66 -21.87
C ARG A 166 6.59 -27.66 -22.58
#